data_AF-A0A9J6B2C9-F1
#
_entry.id   AF-A0A9J6B2C9-F1
#
_cell.length_a   1.000
_cell.length_b   1.000
_cell.length_c   1.000
_cell.angle_alpha   90.00
_cell.angle_beta   90.00
_cell.angle_gamma   90.00
#
_symmetry.space_group_name_H-M   'P 1'
#
loop_
_entity.id
_entity.type
_entity.pdbx_description
1 polymer ?
#
loop_
_entity_poly.entity_id
_entity_poly.type
_entity_poly.pdbx_seq_one_letter_code
_entity_poly.pdbx_strand_id
1 'polypeptide(L)'
;MKCLQMYTIFNHISMDNNLCHSKCIEKFFKYFVWSTMDKMWAIPIRGHVIRRAMTCHPIEGERYYLRLLLMNIRGPKSYQNFLTINGKLCTTFRKTSEK
;
A
#
# COMPACT_ATOMS: atom_id res chain seq x y z
N MET A 1 10.19 -7.58 -9.18
CA MET A 1 8.77 -8.05 -9.18
C MET A 1 7.95 -7.51 -8.01
N LYS A 2 8.42 -7.53 -6.75
CA LYS A 2 7.63 -7.05 -5.58
C LYS A 2 7.32 -5.53 -5.58
N CYS A 3 8.16 -4.71 -6.21
CA CYS A 3 8.00 -3.25 -6.23
C CYS A 3 6.82 -2.78 -7.08
N LEU A 4 6.53 -3.50 -8.17
CA LEU A 4 5.40 -3.18 -9.05
C LEU A 4 4.07 -3.41 -8.32
N GLN A 5 4.01 -4.43 -7.46
CA GLN A 5 2.82 -4.77 -6.68
C GLN A 5 2.44 -3.64 -5.72
N MET A 6 3.42 -2.99 -5.07
CA MET A 6 3.14 -1.87 -4.15
C MET A 6 2.58 -0.65 -4.86
N TYR A 7 3.14 -0.33 -6.02
CA TYR A 7 2.67 0.78 -6.84
C TYR A 7 1.27 0.51 -7.39
N THR A 8 0.97 -0.73 -7.82
CA THR A 8 -0.37 -1.09 -8.31
C THR A 8 -1.41 -1.14 -7.20
N ILE A 9 -1.05 -1.54 -5.98
CA ILE A 9 -1.93 -1.43 -4.80
C ILE A 9 -2.29 0.04 -4.57
N PHE A 10 -1.31 0.94 -4.58
CA PHE A 10 -1.56 2.36 -4.40
C PHE A 10 -2.50 2.92 -5.47
N ASN A 11 -2.27 2.59 -6.76
CA ASN A 11 -3.16 3.04 -7.84
C ASN A 11 -4.58 2.50 -7.68
N HIS A 12 -4.74 1.23 -7.30
CA HIS A 12 -6.06 0.63 -7.09
C HIS A 12 -6.78 1.24 -5.88
N ILE A 13 -6.05 1.53 -4.79
CA ILE A 13 -6.60 2.20 -3.61
C ILE A 13 -6.94 3.66 -3.92
N SER A 14 -6.10 4.33 -4.72
CA SER A 14 -6.29 5.74 -5.09
C SER A 14 -7.46 5.95 -6.06
N MET A 15 -7.83 4.94 -6.85
CA MET A 15 -9.00 4.99 -7.74
C MET A 15 -10.32 4.78 -6.98
N ASP A 16 -10.29 4.02 -5.90
CA ASP A 16 -11.45 3.80 -5.02
C ASP A 16 -11.48 4.84 -3.89
N ASN A 17 -12.13 5.99 -4.14
CA ASN A 17 -12.30 7.08 -3.16
C ASN A 17 -12.94 6.66 -1.82
N ASN A 18 -13.54 5.45 -1.75
CA ASN A 18 -14.14 4.87 -0.54
C ASN A 18 -13.13 4.11 0.35
N LEU A 19 -11.88 3.88 -0.08
CA LEU A 19 -10.84 3.20 0.70
C LEU A 19 -10.08 4.20 1.59
N CYS A 20 -10.80 4.94 2.43
CA CYS A 20 -10.27 6.04 3.23
C CYS A 20 -9.63 5.65 4.58
N HIS A 21 -9.52 4.37 4.95
CA HIS A 21 -9.00 3.96 6.28
C HIS A 21 -7.89 2.92 6.21
N SER A 22 -6.97 2.91 7.18
CA SER A 22 -5.97 1.83 7.35
C SER A 22 -6.61 0.44 7.40
N LYS A 23 -7.80 0.33 8.01
CA LYS A 23 -8.65 -0.88 8.00
C LYS A 23 -9.01 -1.36 6.60
N CYS A 24 -9.09 -0.46 5.61
CA CYS A 24 -9.42 -0.81 4.23
C CYS A 24 -8.24 -1.45 3.51
N ILE A 25 -7.00 -1.04 3.79
CA ILE A 25 -5.81 -1.70 3.23
C ILE A 25 -5.66 -3.12 3.77
N GLU A 26 -5.88 -3.29 5.08
CA GLU A 26 -5.90 -4.62 5.69
C GLU A 26 -6.99 -5.52 5.08
N LYS A 27 -8.20 -4.98 4.90
CA LYS A 27 -9.29 -5.67 4.19
C LYS A 27 -8.93 -5.95 2.73
N PHE A 28 -8.27 -5.04 2.03
CA PHE A 28 -7.85 -5.23 0.65
C PHE A 28 -6.92 -6.45 0.54
N PHE A 29 -5.88 -6.53 1.37
CA PHE A 29 -5.01 -7.71 1.41
C PHE A 29 -5.72 -8.99 1.89
N LYS A 30 -6.88 -8.87 2.53
CA LYS A 30 -7.71 -10.00 2.94
C LYS A 30 -8.61 -10.51 1.81
N TYR A 31 -8.99 -9.68 0.84
CA TYR A 31 -9.95 -10.08 -0.20
C TYR A 31 -9.35 -10.11 -1.60
N PHE A 32 -8.21 -9.44 -1.82
CA PHE A 32 -7.56 -9.35 -3.11
C PHE A 32 -6.21 -10.06 -3.09
N VAL A 33 -5.94 -10.79 -4.16
CA VAL A 33 -4.67 -11.48 -4.40
C VAL A 33 -4.09 -10.98 -5.72
N TRP A 34 -2.77 -10.80 -5.77
CA TRP A 34 -2.08 -10.47 -7.01
C TRP A 34 -2.07 -11.67 -7.96
N SER A 35 -2.74 -11.53 -9.11
CA SER A 35 -2.64 -12.49 -10.21
C SER A 35 -1.32 -12.25 -10.95
N THR A 36 -0.42 -13.23 -10.94
CA THR A 36 0.82 -13.15 -11.74
C THR A 36 0.55 -13.30 -13.24
N MET A 37 -0.56 -13.94 -13.62
CA MET A 37 -0.98 -14.13 -15.01
C MET A 37 -1.50 -12.81 -15.57
N ASP A 38 -2.44 -12.20 -14.86
CA ASP A 38 -3.15 -11.00 -15.33
C ASP A 38 -2.46 -9.69 -14.92
N LYS A 39 -1.41 -9.79 -14.08
CA LYS A 39 -0.68 -8.65 -13.49
C LYS A 39 -1.62 -7.61 -12.87
N MET A 40 -2.67 -8.08 -12.21
CA MET A 40 -3.67 -7.25 -11.55
C MET A 40 -4.09 -7.84 -10.20
N TRP A 41 -4.76 -7.02 -9.39
CA TRP A 41 -5.39 -7.46 -8.15
C TRP A 41 -6.77 -8.02 -8.46
N ALA A 42 -7.00 -9.28 -8.12
CA ALA A 42 -8.26 -9.97 -8.39
C ALA A 42 -8.80 -10.63 -7.11
N ILE A 43 -10.11 -10.80 -7.06
CA ILE A 43 -10.78 -11.57 -6.01
C ILE A 43 -10.52 -13.06 -6.29
N PRO A 44 -10.02 -13.84 -5.31
CA PRO A 44 -9.71 -15.25 -5.54
C PRO A 44 -10.98 -16.06 -5.76
N ILE A 45 -11.06 -16.76 -6.88
CA ILE A 45 -12.23 -17.53 -7.33
C ILE A 45 -12.54 -18.74 -6.41
N ARG A 46 -11.57 -19.22 -5.61
CA ARG A 46 -11.71 -20.41 -4.75
C ARG A 46 -11.39 -20.18 -3.27
N GLY A 47 -11.78 -19.03 -2.71
CA GLY A 47 -11.75 -18.79 -1.25
C GLY A 47 -10.37 -18.84 -0.57
N HIS A 48 -9.30 -19.09 -1.31
CA HIS A 48 -7.94 -19.15 -0.78
C HIS A 48 -7.39 -17.73 -0.68
N VAL A 49 -7.66 -17.10 0.46
CA VAL A 49 -7.09 -15.80 0.81
C VAL A 49 -5.61 -16.02 1.15
N ILE A 50 -4.73 -15.73 0.21
CA ILE A 50 -3.30 -15.65 0.48
C ILE A 50 -3.05 -14.30 1.18
N ARG A 51 -2.96 -14.33 2.51
CA ARG A 51 -2.61 -13.17 3.35
C ARG A 51 -1.12 -12.83 3.21
N ARG A 52 -0.62 -12.61 1.98
CA ARG A 52 0.74 -12.10 1.75
C ARG A 52 0.67 -10.58 1.78
N ALA A 53 0.69 -10.02 2.99
CA ALA A 53 1.16 -8.64 3.12
C ALA A 53 2.56 -8.59 2.49
N MET A 54 2.82 -7.63 1.60
CA MET A 54 4.10 -7.53 0.93
C MET A 54 5.21 -7.55 1.97
N THR A 55 6.02 -8.60 2.01
CA THR A 55 7.17 -8.68 2.91
C THR A 55 8.25 -7.76 2.37
N CYS A 56 8.18 -6.48 2.74
CA CYS A 56 9.28 -5.54 2.54
C CYS A 56 10.25 -5.72 3.71
N HIS A 57 11.49 -6.09 3.42
CA HIS A 57 12.55 -6.12 4.43
C HIS A 57 12.99 -4.68 4.75
N PRO A 58 13.40 -4.34 5.99
CA PRO A 58 13.92 -3.01 6.32
C PRO A 58 15.09 -2.56 5.43
N ILE A 59 15.88 -3.52 4.92
CA ILE A 59 16.98 -3.29 3.95
C ILE A 59 16.47 -2.71 2.62
N GLU A 60 15.19 -2.92 2.26
CA GLU A 60 14.59 -2.35 1.06
C GLU A 60 14.31 -0.83 1.18
N GLY A 61 14.66 -0.23 2.32
CA GLY A 61 14.70 1.22 2.53
C GLY A 61 13.33 1.87 2.36
N GLU A 62 13.24 2.83 1.44
CA GLU A 62 12.02 3.63 1.17
C GLU A 62 10.76 2.79 0.95
N ARG A 63 10.89 1.57 0.42
CA ARG A 63 9.76 0.65 0.21
C ARG A 63 9.17 0.13 1.52
N TYR A 64 10.03 -0.18 2.49
CA TYR A 64 9.60 -0.62 3.81
C TYR A 64 8.81 0.49 4.52
N TYR A 65 9.31 1.72 4.44
CA TYR A 65 8.64 2.88 5.03
C TYR A 65 7.34 3.24 4.31
N LEU A 66 7.29 3.14 2.98
CA LEU A 66 6.03 3.31 2.25
C LEU A 66 4.96 2.29 2.68
N ARG A 67 5.34 1.03 2.90
CA ARG A 67 4.41 0.01 3.41
C ARG A 67 3.89 0.39 4.81
N LEU A 68 4.76 0.85 5.70
CA LEU A 68 4.37 1.34 7.03
C LEU A 68 3.40 2.51 6.93
N LEU A 69 3.69 3.47 6.06
CA LEU A 69 2.84 4.63 5.83
C LEU A 69 1.49 4.25 5.23
N LEU A 70 1.45 3.33 4.26
CA LEU A 70 0.20 2.77 3.74
C LEU A 70 -0.64 2.17 4.88
N MET A 71 -0.02 1.40 5.77
CA MET A 71 -0.71 0.78 6.90
C MET A 71 -1.21 1.79 7.95
N ASN A 72 -0.55 2.95 8.10
CA ASN A 72 -0.86 3.92 9.16
C ASN A 72 -1.71 5.11 8.67
N ILE A 73 -1.50 5.58 7.44
CA ILE A 73 -2.15 6.78 6.89
C ILE A 73 -3.52 6.43 6.32
N ARG A 74 -4.52 7.25 6.64
CA ARG A 74 -5.91 7.11 6.20
C ARG A 74 -6.14 7.92 4.92
N GLY A 75 -6.61 7.27 3.85
CA GLY A 75 -7.04 7.92 2.61
C GLY A 75 -5.94 8.72 1.87
N PRO A 76 -4.74 8.16 1.64
CA PRO A 76 -3.74 8.83 0.82
C PRO A 76 -4.26 8.98 -0.62
N LYS A 77 -4.43 10.22 -1.08
CA LYS A 77 -4.93 10.55 -2.43
C LYS A 77 -3.82 10.65 -3.48
N SER A 78 -2.57 10.73 -3.04
CA SER A 78 -1.40 10.89 -3.92
C SER A 78 -0.14 10.37 -3.22
N TYR A 79 0.89 10.10 -3.99
CA TYR A 79 2.19 9.71 -3.45
C TYR A 79 2.80 10.83 -2.58
N GLN A 80 2.53 12.10 -2.93
CA GLN A 80 2.92 13.27 -2.12
C GLN A 80 2.20 13.34 -0.78
N ASN A 81 0.99 12.79 -0.66
CA ASN A 81 0.31 12.73 0.64
C ASN A 81 1.08 11.85 1.62
N PHE A 82 1.77 10.80 1.17
CA PHE A 82 2.67 10.02 2.02
C PHE A 82 3.96 10.75 2.40
N LEU A 83 4.25 11.88 1.78
CA LEU A 83 5.38 12.72 2.17
C LEU A 83 4.92 13.91 3.01
N THR A 84 3.63 14.15 3.12
CA THR A 84 3.10 15.35 3.79
C THR A 84 2.58 15.00 5.17
N ILE A 85 3.28 15.46 6.21
CA ILE A 85 2.80 15.41 7.60
C ILE A 85 2.50 16.82 8.06
N ASN A 86 1.29 17.05 8.56
CA ASN A 86 0.84 18.35 9.09
C ASN A 86 1.08 19.51 8.11
N GLY A 87 0.85 19.28 6.82
CA GLY A 87 1.04 20.28 5.76
C GLY A 87 2.51 20.51 5.34
N LYS A 88 3.48 19.78 5.90
CA LYS A 88 4.90 19.90 5.53
C LYS A 88 5.38 18.68 4.74
N LEU A 89 5.90 18.94 3.54
CA LEU A 89 6.47 17.92 2.68
C LEU A 89 7.82 17.45 3.22
N CYS A 90 7.97 16.13 3.35
CA CYS A 90 9.21 15.44 3.69
C CYS A 90 9.88 14.94 2.41
N THR A 91 11.20 14.79 2.45
CA THR A 91 12.01 14.36 1.31
C THR A 91 12.01 12.83 1.10
N THR A 92 11.69 12.07 2.15
CA THR A 92 11.74 10.60 2.15
C THR A 92 10.59 10.01 2.96
N PHE A 93 10.11 8.82 2.57
CA PHE A 93 9.09 8.06 3.30
C PHE A 93 9.57 7.67 4.69
N ARG A 94 10.86 7.37 4.82
CA ARG A 94 11.48 7.12 6.13
C ARG A 94 11.22 8.27 7.10
N LYS A 95 11.57 9.49 6.69
CA LYS A 95 11.44 10.68 7.52
C LYS A 95 9.99 11.03 7.82
N THR A 96 9.08 10.70 6.91
CA THR A 96 7.65 10.75 7.18
C THR A 96 7.26 9.74 8.25
N SER A 97 7.66 8.47 8.12
CA SER A 97 7.21 7.42 9.04
C SER A 97 7.75 7.53 10.47
N GLU A 98 8.82 8.31 10.67
CA GLU A 98 9.47 8.53 11.96
C GLU A 98 8.88 9.75 12.73
N LYS A 99 7.85 10.42 12.18
CA LYS A 99 7.21 11.61 12.76
C LYS A 99 5.74 11.36 13.12
#